data_AF-A0AAU9WAC1-F1
#
_entry.id   AF-A0AAU9WAC1-F1
#
_cell.length_a   1.000
_cell.length_b   1.000
_cell.length_c   1.000
_cell.angle_alpha   90.00
_cell.angle_beta   90.00
_cell.angle_gamma   90.00
#
_symmetry.space_group_name_H-M   'P 1'
#
loop_
_entity.id
_entity.type
_entity.pdbx_description
1 polymer ?
#
loop_
_entity_poly.entity_id
_entity_poly.type
_entity_poly.pdbx_seq_one_letter_code
_entity_poly.pdbx_strand_id
1 'polypeptide(L)'
;MIQRKRILQQSGIFLRQNPGEAHLTLDELRQMATRNNSNTLISKISRYVANIAGSNAYWNKVREDLKAIITTVGTPTIFFTFSSADMHWPDLHVLLGNENSTGDKRRQAVINNPHIVD
;
A
#
# COMPACT_ATOMS: atom_id res chain seq x y z
N MET A 1 -6.45 -11.11 -8.78
CA MET A 1 -5.52 -12.27 -8.74
C MET A 1 -4.03 -11.89 -8.67
N ILE A 2 -3.56 -10.85 -9.37
CA ILE A 2 -2.12 -10.52 -9.46
C ILE A 2 -1.49 -10.14 -8.11
N GLN A 3 -2.14 -9.27 -7.31
CA GLN A 3 -1.60 -8.88 -6.00
C GLN A 3 -1.52 -10.05 -5.02
N ARG A 4 -2.58 -10.87 -4.94
CA ARG A 4 -2.57 -12.10 -4.14
C ARG A 4 -1.41 -13.01 -4.53
N LYS A 5 -1.16 -13.20 -5.83
CA LYS A 5 -0.01 -13.97 -6.33
C LYS A 5 1.32 -13.37 -5.87
N ARG A 6 1.50 -12.05 -5.97
CA ARG A 6 2.73 -11.36 -5.51
C ARG A 6 2.92 -11.51 -4.01
N ILE A 7 1.86 -11.36 -3.21
CA ILE A 7 1.91 -11.56 -1.75
C ILE A 7 2.41 -12.96 -1.43
N LEU A 8 1.80 -14.00 -2.01
CA LEU A 8 2.21 -15.39 -1.76
C LEU A 8 3.66 -15.67 -2.17
N GLN A 9 4.11 -15.09 -3.29
CA GLN A 9 5.50 -15.19 -3.72
C GLN A 9 6.46 -14.54 -2.71
N GLN A 10 6.15 -13.32 -2.24
CA GLN A 10 6.98 -12.63 -1.26
C GLN A 10 6.97 -13.34 0.11
N SER A 11 5.82 -13.85 0.55
CA SER A 11 5.74 -14.68 1.77
C SER A 11 6.63 -15.92 1.67
N GLY A 12 6.62 -16.60 0.52
CA GLY A 12 7.49 -17.75 0.28
C GLY A 12 8.99 -17.39 0.34
N ILE A 13 9.38 -16.26 -0.25
CA ILE A 13 10.78 -15.78 -0.20
C ILE A 13 11.16 -15.40 1.24
N PHE A 14 10.30 -14.67 1.94
CA PHE A 14 10.50 -14.27 3.34
C PHE A 14 10.78 -15.49 4.23
N LEU A 15 9.92 -16.51 4.17
CA LEU A 15 10.07 -17.71 5.00
C LEU A 15 11.34 -18.50 4.67
N ARG A 16 11.71 -18.59 3.38
CA ARG A 16 12.95 -19.26 2.95
C ARG A 16 14.21 -18.56 3.46
N GLN A 17 14.19 -17.24 3.52
CA GLN A 17 15.34 -16.44 3.96
C GLN A 17 15.38 -16.21 5.48
N ASN A 18 14.29 -16.49 6.19
CA ASN A 18 14.16 -16.27 7.63
C ASN A 18 13.68 -17.57 8.32
N PRO A 19 14.50 -18.63 8.37
CA PRO A 19 14.09 -19.92 8.94
C PRO A 19 13.65 -19.82 10.40
N GLY A 20 14.25 -18.93 11.20
CA GLY A 20 13.83 -18.69 12.59
C GLY A 20 12.40 -18.16 12.72
N GLU A 21 11.90 -17.42 11.71
CA GLU A 21 10.52 -16.92 11.68
C GLU A 21 9.56 -17.95 11.06
N ALA A 22 10.07 -18.93 10.32
CA ALA A 22 9.26 -19.97 9.67
C ALA A 22 8.68 -20.99 10.65
N HIS A 23 9.25 -21.06 11.86
CA HIS A 23 8.77 -21.91 12.94
C HIS A 23 7.70 -21.25 13.82
N LEU A 24 7.40 -19.97 13.61
CA LEU A 24 6.39 -19.27 14.39
C LEU A 24 5.01 -19.89 14.17
N THR A 25 4.39 -20.27 15.28
CA THR A 25 3.02 -20.77 15.31
C THR A 25 2.03 -19.62 15.22
N LEU A 26 0.78 -19.95 14.85
CA LEU A 26 -0.30 -18.97 14.78
C LEU A 26 -0.53 -18.27 16.14
N ASP A 27 -0.38 -19.00 17.24
CA ASP A 27 -0.61 -18.46 18.58
C ASP A 27 0.51 -17.50 19.01
N GLU A 28 1.77 -17.79 18.65
CA GLU A 28 2.88 -16.86 18.86
C GLU A 28 2.70 -15.58 18.04
N LEU A 29 2.28 -15.68 16.78
CA LEU A 29 1.97 -14.51 15.94
C LEU A 29 0.85 -13.66 16.53
N ARG A 30 -0.22 -14.30 17.03
CA ARG A 30 -1.31 -13.61 17.73
C ARG A 30 -0.80 -12.92 19.00
N GLN A 31 0.03 -13.59 19.78
CA GLN A 31 0.60 -13.02 20.99
C GLN A 31 1.51 -11.82 20.70
N MET A 32 2.31 -11.88 19.63
CA MET A 32 3.14 -10.76 19.18
C MET A 32 2.29 -9.54 18.76
N ALA A 33 1.19 -9.78 18.04
CA ALA A 33 0.26 -8.73 17.63
C ALA A 33 -0.40 -8.06 18.85
N THR A 34 -0.85 -8.83 19.83
CA THR A 34 -1.51 -8.32 21.03
C THR A 34 -0.55 -7.60 21.97
N ARG A 35 0.70 -8.05 22.07
CA ARG A 35 1.72 -7.47 22.98
C ARG A 35 2.52 -6.31 22.38
N ASN A 36 2.18 -5.87 21.16
CA ASN A 36 2.90 -4.83 20.42
C ASN A 36 4.40 -5.12 20.23
N ASN A 37 4.78 -6.41 20.27
CA ASN A 37 6.15 -6.87 20.02
C ASN A 37 6.33 -7.36 18.57
N SER A 38 5.42 -6.94 17.68
CA SER A 38 5.42 -7.28 16.27
C SER A 38 6.34 -6.37 15.44
N ASN A 39 6.86 -5.27 16.00
CA ASN A 39 7.69 -4.29 15.27
C ASN A 39 8.94 -4.91 14.62
N THR A 40 9.60 -5.84 15.30
CA THR A 40 10.77 -6.54 14.75
C THR A 40 10.41 -7.38 13.54
N LEU A 41 9.35 -8.18 13.63
CA LEU A 41 8.83 -9.00 12.54
C LEU A 41 8.36 -8.14 11.36
N ILE A 42 7.59 -7.09 11.64
CA ILE A 42 7.11 -6.14 10.62
C ILE A 42 8.28 -5.46 9.91
N SER A 43 9.33 -5.08 10.63
CA SER A 43 10.54 -4.48 10.02
C SER A 43 11.24 -5.44 9.05
N LYS A 44 11.26 -6.74 9.35
CA LYS A 44 11.80 -7.77 8.44
C LYS A 44 10.90 -7.94 7.22
N ILE A 45 9.60 -8.08 7.42
CA ILE A 45 8.61 -8.23 6.33
C ILE A 45 8.64 -7.03 5.38
N SER A 46 8.77 -5.81 5.92
CA SER A 46 8.82 -4.56 5.16
C SER A 46 9.83 -4.60 4.00
N ARG A 47 10.97 -5.27 4.21
CA ARG A 47 12.04 -5.41 3.19
C ARG A 47 11.60 -6.19 1.95
N TYR A 48 10.62 -7.09 2.08
CA TYR A 48 10.17 -7.98 1.02
C TYR A 48 8.93 -7.45 0.29
N VAL A 49 8.16 -6.59 0.94
CA VAL A 49 6.86 -6.13 0.42
C VAL A 49 6.95 -4.84 -0.41
N ALA A 50 8.14 -4.27 -0.59
CA ALA A 50 8.33 -3.04 -1.39
C ALA A 50 7.87 -3.15 -2.86
N ASN A 51 7.71 -4.37 -3.39
CA ASN A 51 7.19 -4.62 -4.75
C ASN A 51 5.67 -4.85 -4.79
N ILE A 52 5.00 -4.74 -3.65
CA ILE A 52 3.54 -4.85 -3.51
C ILE A 52 2.97 -3.43 -3.47
N ALA A 53 2.33 -3.03 -4.57
CA ALA A 53 1.70 -1.72 -4.70
C ALA A 53 0.70 -1.48 -3.55
N GLY A 54 0.72 -0.26 -3.01
CA GLY A 54 -0.11 0.14 -1.87
C GLY A 54 0.45 -0.23 -0.49
N SER A 55 1.53 -1.03 -0.41
CA SER A 55 2.19 -1.27 0.88
C SER A 55 2.98 -0.05 1.34
N ASN A 56 3.17 0.09 2.66
CA ASN A 56 3.99 1.19 3.21
C ASN A 56 5.43 1.15 2.67
N ALA A 57 6.01 -0.04 2.51
CA ALA A 57 7.35 -0.20 1.93
C ALA A 57 7.42 0.25 0.47
N TYR A 58 6.37 -0.02 -0.31
CA TYR A 58 6.26 0.45 -1.69
C TYR A 58 6.23 1.99 -1.75
N TRP A 59 5.38 2.63 -0.94
CA TRP A 59 5.29 4.09 -0.90
C TRP A 59 6.58 4.76 -0.41
N ASN A 60 7.24 4.16 0.59
CA ASN A 60 8.55 4.62 1.01
C ASN A 60 9.58 4.54 -0.12
N LYS A 61 9.61 3.43 -0.87
CA LYS A 61 10.49 3.30 -2.05
C LYS A 61 10.19 4.38 -3.09
N VAL A 62 8.92 4.56 -3.46
CA VAL A 62 8.48 5.56 -4.45
C VAL A 62 8.90 6.98 -4.02
N ARG A 63 8.78 7.29 -2.73
CA ARG A 63 9.23 8.58 -2.16
C ARG A 63 10.74 8.77 -2.28
N GLU A 64 11.53 7.75 -1.97
CA GLU A 64 12.99 7.86 -2.09
C GLU A 64 13.44 7.94 -3.56
N ASP A 65 12.79 7.19 -4.45
CA ASP A 65 13.03 7.29 -5.90
C ASP A 65 12.72 8.72 -6.41
N LEU A 66 11.63 9.33 -5.93
CA LEU A 66 11.27 10.72 -6.23
C LEU A 66 12.35 11.71 -5.76
N LYS A 67 12.84 11.55 -4.53
CA LYS A 67 13.94 12.39 -4.01
C LYS A 67 15.20 12.24 -4.86
N ALA A 68 15.56 11.02 -5.25
CA ALA A 68 16.71 10.76 -6.10
C ALA A 68 16.58 11.44 -7.47
N ILE A 69 15.39 11.42 -8.07
CA ILE A 69 15.10 12.14 -9.31
C ILE A 69 15.31 13.64 -9.11
N ILE A 70 14.78 14.23 -8.05
CA ILE A 70 14.95 15.67 -7.73
C ILE A 70 16.43 16.02 -7.57
N THR A 71 17.20 15.20 -6.86
CA THR A 71 18.64 15.42 -6.67
C THR A 71 19.41 15.33 -7.98
N THR A 72 19.01 14.44 -8.89
CA THR A 72 19.74 14.17 -10.14
C THR A 72 19.38 15.14 -11.27
N VAL A 73 18.08 15.39 -11.45
CA VAL A 73 17.53 16.20 -12.55
C VAL A 73 17.44 17.69 -12.16
N GLY A 74 17.44 17.99 -10.86
CA GLY A 74 17.24 19.33 -10.33
C GLY A 74 15.83 19.54 -9.80
N THR A 75 15.59 20.69 -9.17
CA THR A 75 14.29 21.03 -8.60
C THR A 75 13.23 21.10 -9.71
N PRO A 76 12.21 20.24 -9.67
CA PRO A 76 11.15 20.23 -10.65
C PRO A 76 10.27 21.45 -10.48
N THR A 77 9.85 22.03 -11.60
CA THR A 77 8.98 23.21 -11.60
C THR A 77 7.55 22.85 -11.15
N ILE A 78 7.05 21.64 -11.44
CA ILE A 78 5.73 21.17 -10.99
C ILE A 78 5.70 19.63 -10.86
N PHE A 79 5.06 19.11 -9.80
CA PHE A 79 4.68 17.70 -9.66
C PHE A 79 3.17 17.57 -9.44
N PHE A 80 2.55 16.58 -10.09
CA PHE A 80 1.17 16.19 -9.84
C PHE A 80 1.08 14.68 -9.66
N THR A 81 0.31 14.26 -8.67
CA THR A 81 -0.14 12.89 -8.51
C THR A 81 -1.61 12.83 -8.91
N PHE A 82 -1.98 11.92 -9.79
CA PHE A 82 -3.38 11.67 -10.14
C PHE A 82 -3.84 10.40 -9.43
N SER A 83 -4.81 10.51 -8.54
CA SER A 83 -5.57 9.36 -8.05
C SER A 83 -6.79 9.11 -8.94
N SER A 84 -7.38 7.93 -8.82
CA SER A 84 -8.66 7.63 -9.46
C SER A 84 -9.77 8.58 -9.02
N ALA A 85 -9.67 9.12 -7.80
CA ALA A 85 -10.60 10.11 -7.27
C ALA A 85 -10.43 11.47 -7.95
N ASP A 86 -9.18 11.92 -8.14
CA ASP A 86 -8.86 13.18 -8.81
C ASP A 86 -9.33 13.18 -10.27
N MET A 87 -9.33 12.01 -10.90
CA MET A 87 -9.79 11.82 -12.28
C MET A 87 -11.30 11.60 -12.41
N HIS A 88 -12.07 11.63 -11.32
CA HIS A 88 -13.51 11.35 -11.29
C HIS A 88 -13.86 10.00 -11.96
N TRP A 89 -13.04 8.97 -11.73
CA TRP A 89 -13.15 7.69 -12.44
C TRP A 89 -14.58 7.10 -12.32
N PRO A 90 -15.33 6.93 -13.43
CA PRO A 90 -16.73 6.50 -13.36
C PRO A 90 -16.94 5.17 -12.64
N ASP A 91 -16.03 4.20 -12.87
CA ASP A 91 -16.13 2.87 -12.25
C ASP A 91 -15.93 2.93 -10.73
N LEU A 92 -15.11 3.87 -10.23
CA LEU A 92 -14.97 4.11 -8.79
C LEU A 92 -16.32 4.51 -8.18
N HIS A 93 -17.07 5.38 -8.85
CA HIS A 93 -18.36 5.82 -8.36
C HIS A 93 -19.45 4.74 -8.47
N VAL A 94 -19.35 3.84 -9.45
CA VAL A 94 -20.20 2.65 -9.52
C VAL A 94 -19.92 1.73 -8.32
N LEU A 95 -18.65 1.48 -8.00
CA LEU A 95 -18.26 0.68 -6.84
C LEU A 95 -18.71 1.30 -5.51
N LEU A 96 -18.70 2.63 -5.41
CA LEU A 96 -19.20 3.36 -4.24
C LEU A 96 -20.74 3.44 -4.17
N GLY A 97 -21.47 2.82 -5.09
CA GLY A 97 -22.94 2.85 -5.13
C GLY A 97 -23.53 4.22 -5.48
N ASN A 98 -22.75 5.07 -6.15
CA ASN A 98 -23.11 6.45 -6.51
C ASN A 98 -23.23 6.64 -8.03
N GLU A 99 -23.70 5.62 -8.73
CA GLU A 99 -23.97 5.67 -10.17
C GLU A 99 -24.90 6.84 -10.52
N ASN A 100 -24.58 7.58 -11.59
CA ASN A 100 -25.34 8.74 -12.07
C ASN A 100 -25.52 9.91 -11.07
N SER A 101 -24.75 9.93 -9.99
CA SER A 101 -24.76 11.04 -9.03
C SER A 101 -24.12 12.32 -9.60
N THR A 102 -24.57 13.48 -9.11
CA THR A 102 -23.99 14.80 -9.45
C THR A 102 -22.55 14.92 -8.95
N GLY A 103 -21.77 15.84 -9.52
CA GLY A 103 -20.37 16.07 -9.14
C GLY A 103 -20.17 16.28 -7.63
N ASP A 104 -21.06 17.02 -6.98
CA ASP A 104 -21.00 17.27 -5.53
C ASP A 104 -21.19 15.99 -4.71
N LYS A 105 -22.13 15.13 -5.10
CA LYS A 105 -22.38 13.85 -4.43
C LYS A 105 -21.21 12.89 -4.60
N ARG A 106 -20.59 12.88 -5.78
CA ARG A 106 -19.37 12.11 -6.07
C ARG A 106 -18.21 12.55 -5.18
N ARG A 107 -18.00 13.87 -5.07
CA ARG A 107 -16.98 14.45 -4.20
C ARG A 107 -17.22 14.10 -2.74
N GLN A 108 -18.46 14.21 -2.27
CA GLN A 108 -18.80 13.86 -0.88
C GLN A 108 -18.60 12.37 -0.59
N ALA A 109 -18.90 11.50 -1.55
CA ALA A 109 -18.67 10.06 -1.42
C ALA A 109 -17.18 9.74 -1.26
N VAL A 110 -16.30 10.42 -1.99
CA VAL A 110 -14.85 10.32 -1.84
C VAL A 110 -14.39 10.78 -0.46
N ILE A 111 -14.85 11.96 -0.01
CA ILE A 111 -14.50 12.53 1.30
C ILE A 111 -14.92 11.59 2.45
N ASN A 112 -16.09 10.96 2.32
CA ASN A 112 -16.60 10.02 3.32
C ASN A 112 -15.86 8.66 3.29
N ASN A 113 -15.08 8.37 2.25
CA ASN A 113 -14.35 7.12 2.07
C ASN A 113 -12.86 7.37 1.82
N PRO A 114 -12.13 8.03 2.75
CA PRO A 114 -10.74 8.41 2.55
C PRO A 114 -9.80 7.21 2.34
N HIS A 115 -10.21 6.03 2.79
CA HIS A 115 -9.45 4.78 2.66
C HIS A 115 -9.54 4.13 1.26
N ILE A 116 -10.38 4.65 0.37
CA ILE A 116 -10.60 4.09 -0.99
C ILE A 116 -9.87 4.91 -2.06
N VAL A 117 -9.50 6.15 -1.72
CA VAL A 117 -9.01 7.14 -2.68
C VAL A 117 -7.49 7.35 -2.69
N ASP A 118 -6.78 6.71 -1.75
CA ASP A 118 -5.30 6.66 -1.67
C ASP A 118 -4.72 5.29 -2.05
#